data_AF-A0A1C4MWP9-F1
#
_entry.id   AF-A0A1C4MWP9-F1
#
_cell.length_a   1.000
_cell.length_b   1.000
_cell.length_c   1.000
_cell.angle_alpha   90.00
_cell.angle_beta   90.00
_cell.angle_gamma   90.00
#
_symmetry.space_group_name_H-M   'P 1'
#
loop_
_entity.id
_entity.type
_entity.pdbx_description
1 polymer ?
#
loop_
_entity_poly.entity_id
_entity_poly.type
_entity_poly.pdbx_seq_one_letter_code
_entity_poly.pdbx_strand_id
1 'polypeptide(L)'
;MVITAPVRFPKHTVAGSTGTISDIDSSEPFPYGVRLDASGLVRRFLASEMREAGAVPDPVNQPSHYKLPNGLEVIDITETLNFNRGNAVKYLCRAGRKKSAPEIEDLEKALWYVTREIQRIKEEAKNV
;
A
#
# COMPACT_ATOMS: atom_id res chain seq x y z
N MET A 1 23.49 13.75 16.71
CA MET A 1 22.45 14.35 15.85
C MET A 1 21.15 13.64 16.19
N VAL A 2 20.21 14.31 16.86
CA VAL A 2 18.94 13.69 17.28
C VAL A 2 18.02 13.65 16.06
N ILE A 3 17.82 12.47 15.49
CA ILE A 3 16.88 12.29 14.38
C ILE A 3 15.50 12.09 14.99
N THR A 4 14.67 13.13 15.00
CA THR A 4 13.31 13.11 15.58
C THR A 4 12.29 12.47 14.64
N ALA A 5 12.62 11.34 14.00
CA ALA A 5 11.71 10.66 13.08
C ALA A 5 10.74 9.73 13.84
N PRO A 6 9.42 9.81 13.60
CA PRO A 6 8.45 8.90 14.20
C PRO A 6 8.54 7.50 13.56
N VAL A 7 8.44 6.47 14.40
CA VAL A 7 8.54 5.05 14.01
C VAL A 7 7.44 4.21 14.66
N ARG A 8 7.01 3.16 13.95
CA ARG A 8 5.97 2.20 14.32
C ARG A 8 6.57 0.80 14.40
N PHE A 9 6.08 0.03 15.36
CA PHE A 9 6.57 -1.33 15.64
C PHE A 9 5.61 -2.43 15.15
N PRO A 10 6.14 -3.62 14.78
CA PRO A 10 5.36 -4.82 14.51
C PRO A 10 4.51 -5.23 15.71
N LYS A 11 3.38 -5.90 15.44
CA LYS A 11 2.41 -6.33 16.48
C LYS A 11 3.01 -7.21 17.58
N HIS A 12 4.11 -7.91 17.32
CA HIS A 12 4.71 -8.89 18.24
C HIS A 12 5.78 -8.30 19.17
N THR A 13 6.29 -7.09 18.90
CA THR A 13 7.41 -6.48 19.66
C THR A 13 6.91 -5.43 20.65
N VAL A 14 6.08 -4.50 20.18
CA VAL A 14 5.35 -3.49 20.98
C VAL A 14 4.06 -3.21 20.22
N ALA A 15 2.93 -3.75 20.69
CA ALA A 15 1.69 -3.86 19.93
C ALA A 15 1.16 -2.52 19.37
N GLY A 16 1.52 -2.19 18.13
CA GLY A 16 0.95 -1.05 17.40
C GLY A 16 1.32 0.33 17.94
N SER A 17 2.20 0.43 18.94
CA SER A 17 2.68 1.70 19.48
C SER A 17 3.54 2.44 18.47
N THR A 18 3.54 3.77 18.58
CA THR A 18 4.41 4.68 17.84
C THR A 18 5.37 5.35 18.80
N GLY A 19 6.63 5.51 18.42
CA GLY A 19 7.61 6.26 19.20
C GLY A 19 8.43 7.19 18.32
N THR A 20 9.31 7.98 18.93
CA THR A 20 10.22 8.87 18.22
C THR A 20 11.65 8.43 18.48
N ILE A 21 12.47 8.35 17.43
CA ILE A 21 13.90 8.05 17.58
C ILE A 21 14.54 9.16 18.45
N SER A 22 15.20 8.76 19.54
CA SER A 22 15.92 9.65 20.45
C SER A 22 17.40 9.74 20.11
N ASP A 23 17.99 8.61 19.69
CA ASP A 23 19.41 8.49 19.41
C ASP A 23 19.68 7.25 18.54
N ILE A 24 20.84 7.26 17.88
CA ILE A 24 21.34 6.14 17.10
C ILE A 24 22.80 5.91 17.51
N ASP A 25 23.09 4.71 17.99
CA ASP A 25 24.43 4.28 18.40
C ASP A 25 24.78 2.96 17.72
N SER A 26 25.64 3.02 16.69
CA SER A 26 26.04 1.84 15.92
C SER A 26 26.93 0.85 16.68
N SER A 27 27.40 1.20 17.88
CA SER A 27 28.16 0.29 18.74
C SER A 27 27.28 -0.65 19.56
N GLU A 28 25.98 -0.35 19.67
CA GLU A 28 24.99 -1.16 20.39
C GLU A 28 24.41 -2.25 19.48
N PRO A 29 24.10 -3.46 20.03
CA PRO A 29 23.40 -4.51 19.28
C PRO A 29 22.04 -4.07 18.74
N PHE A 30 21.41 -3.10 19.43
CA PHE A 30 20.13 -2.48 19.06
C PHE A 30 20.36 -0.96 18.92
N PRO A 31 20.78 -0.50 17.73
CA PRO A 31 21.37 0.82 17.59
C PRO A 31 20.36 1.97 17.75
N TYR A 32 19.05 1.72 17.58
CA TYR A 32 18.04 2.77 17.58
C TYR A 32 17.36 2.90 18.93
N GLY A 33 17.66 3.97 19.67
CA GLY A 33 16.89 4.37 20.86
C GLY A 33 15.57 5.01 20.44
N VAL A 34 14.44 4.49 20.92
CA VAL A 34 13.11 5.01 20.63
C VAL A 34 12.37 5.32 21.92
N ARG A 35 11.88 6.56 22.02
CA ARG A 35 11.01 7.03 23.09
C ARG A 35 9.56 6.69 22.75
N LEU A 36 8.90 5.88 23.59
CA LEU A 36 7.56 5.36 23.30
C LEU A 36 6.41 6.27 23.79
N ASP A 37 6.65 7.11 24.79
CA ASP A 37 5.63 7.99 25.36
C ASP A 37 6.25 9.20 26.12
N ALA A 38 5.38 10.03 26.71
CA ALA A 38 5.77 11.18 27.52
C ALA A 38 6.40 10.81 28.88
N SER A 39 6.42 9.52 29.28
CA SER A 39 7.07 9.08 30.51
C SER A 39 8.60 9.12 30.41
N GLY A 40 9.14 9.28 29.19
CA GLY A 40 10.57 9.34 28.94
C GLY A 40 11.24 7.97 28.81
N LEU A 41 10.47 6.88 28.85
CA LEU A 41 11.00 5.53 28.66
C LEU A 41 11.55 5.35 27.24
N VAL A 42 12.84 5.02 27.14
CA VAL A 42 13.53 4.71 25.89
C VAL A 42 13.77 3.21 25.81
N ARG A 43 13.39 2.61 24.67
CA ARG A 43 13.71 1.22 24.32
C ARG A 43 14.56 1.19 23.06
N ARG A 44 15.47 0.22 22.99
CA ARG A 44 16.38 0.05 21.85
C ARG A 44 15.86 -1.04 20.90
N PHE A 45 16.04 -0.82 19.59
CA PHE A 45 15.54 -1.68 18.53
C PHE A 45 16.54 -1.80 17.36
N LEU A 46 16.35 -2.81 16.52
CA LEU A 46 16.95 -2.93 15.19
C LEU A 46 16.13 -2.15 14.15
N ALA A 47 16.77 -1.73 13.06
CA ALA A 47 16.09 -1.12 11.92
C ALA A 47 14.97 -2.02 11.35
N SER A 48 15.19 -3.34 11.32
CA SER A 48 14.21 -4.33 10.84
C SER A 48 12.96 -4.47 11.73
N GLU A 49 13.06 -4.02 12.97
CA GLU A 49 11.97 -4.03 13.96
C GLU A 49 11.16 -2.72 13.94
N MET A 50 11.55 -1.77 13.10
CA MET A 50 10.97 -0.44 13.03
C MET A 50 10.46 -0.16 11.63
N ARG A 51 9.31 0.50 11.53
CA ARG A 51 8.79 1.03 10.27
C ARG A 51 8.55 2.52 10.45
N GLU A 52 8.70 3.32 9.42
CA GLU A 52 8.38 4.76 9.53
C GLU A 52 6.89 4.94 9.89
N ALA A 53 6.62 5.65 10.99
CA ALA A 53 5.25 5.97 11.38
C ALA A 53 4.81 7.18 10.57
N GLY A 54 3.79 7.00 9.74
CA GLY A 54 3.24 8.10 8.95
C GLY A 54 3.89 8.26 7.59
N ALA A 55 4.28 7.17 6.93
CA ALA A 55 4.19 7.15 5.47
C ALA A 55 2.72 7.46 5.12
N VAL A 56 2.45 8.75 4.89
CA VAL A 56 1.16 9.23 4.41
C VAL A 56 0.92 8.41 3.14
N PRO A 57 -0.19 7.64 3.06
CA PRO A 57 -0.51 6.95 1.83
C PRO A 57 -0.56 8.04 0.76
N ASP A 58 0.39 8.04 -0.17
CA ASP A 58 0.35 8.97 -1.27
C ASP A 58 -0.86 8.56 -2.10
N PRO A 59 -1.97 9.31 -2.04
CA PRO A 59 -3.19 8.88 -2.69
C PRO A 59 -3.05 8.84 -4.22
N VAL A 60 -2.02 9.50 -4.75
CA VAL A 60 -1.70 9.59 -6.17
C VAL A 60 -0.70 8.50 -6.54
N ASN A 61 0.44 8.44 -5.85
CA ASN A 61 1.56 7.59 -6.26
C ASN A 61 1.54 6.19 -5.64
N GLN A 62 0.94 6.00 -4.45
CA GLN A 62 0.85 4.70 -3.77
C GLN A 62 -0.51 4.48 -3.06
N PRO A 63 -1.63 4.55 -3.81
CA PRO A 63 -2.96 4.29 -3.26
C PRO A 63 -3.08 2.89 -2.66
N SER A 64 -3.34 2.82 -1.36
CA SER A 64 -3.38 1.57 -0.58
C SER A 64 -4.36 0.50 -1.08
N HIS A 65 -5.37 0.90 -1.86
CA HIS A 65 -6.40 0.01 -2.42
C HIS A 65 -6.01 -0.62 -3.76
N TYR A 66 -4.82 -0.30 -4.29
CA TYR A 66 -4.24 -0.91 -5.50
C TYR A 66 -2.97 -1.71 -5.22
N LYS A 67 -2.57 -1.86 -3.94
CA LYS A 67 -1.46 -2.73 -3.55
C LYS A 67 -1.94 -4.18 -3.39
N LEU A 68 -1.18 -5.12 -3.95
CA LEU A 68 -1.43 -6.55 -3.85
C LEU A 68 -0.69 -7.17 -2.63
N PRO A 69 -1.12 -8.35 -2.13
CA PRO A 69 -0.52 -8.98 -0.94
C PRO A 69 0.98 -9.26 -1.05
N ASN A 70 1.51 -9.43 -2.27
CA ASN A 70 2.92 -9.69 -2.56
C ASN A 70 3.76 -8.43 -2.79
N GLY A 71 3.18 -7.23 -2.62
CA GLY A 71 3.89 -5.96 -2.78
C GLY A 71 3.84 -5.38 -4.19
N LEU A 72 3.33 -6.11 -5.18
CA LEU A 72 3.04 -5.57 -6.52
C LEU A 72 1.92 -4.53 -6.47
N GLU A 73 1.93 -3.61 -7.42
CA GLU A 73 0.87 -2.65 -7.65
C GLU A 73 0.04 -3.05 -8.87
N VAL A 74 -1.23 -2.66 -8.89
CA VAL A 74 -2.10 -2.89 -10.05
C VAL A 74 -1.53 -2.27 -11.32
N ILE A 75 -0.79 -1.16 -11.21
CA ILE A 75 -0.18 -0.48 -12.36
C ILE A 75 0.82 -1.39 -13.08
N ASP A 76 1.59 -2.20 -12.35
CA ASP A 76 2.58 -3.16 -12.88
C ASP A 76 1.96 -4.18 -13.87
N ILE A 77 0.65 -4.44 -13.73
CA ILE A 77 -0.11 -5.30 -14.65
C ILE A 77 -0.81 -4.47 -15.71
N THR A 78 -1.47 -3.37 -15.31
CA THR A 78 -2.38 -2.65 -16.20
C THR A 78 -1.68 -1.81 -17.26
N GLU A 79 -0.40 -1.45 -17.08
CA GLU A 79 0.36 -0.67 -18.07
C GLU A 79 0.58 -1.43 -19.40
N THR A 80 0.60 -2.76 -19.36
CA THR A 80 0.78 -3.61 -20.56
C THR A 80 -0.54 -3.95 -21.25
N LEU A 81 -1.67 -3.44 -20.73
CA LEU A 81 -3.01 -3.77 -21.21
C LEU A 81 -3.60 -2.59 -21.98
N ASN A 82 -4.51 -2.89 -22.91
CA ASN A 82 -5.31 -1.83 -23.51
C ASN A 82 -6.25 -1.18 -22.48
N PHE A 83 -6.80 -0.01 -22.83
CA PHE A 83 -7.62 0.79 -21.93
C PHE A 83 -8.76 -0.01 -21.27
N ASN A 84 -9.46 -0.85 -22.04
CA ASN A 84 -10.59 -1.62 -21.51
C ASN A 84 -10.12 -2.68 -20.51
N ARG A 85 -9.11 -3.48 -20.88
CA ARG A 85 -8.57 -4.56 -20.04
C ARG A 85 -7.91 -4.02 -18.78
N GLY A 86 -7.12 -2.95 -18.90
CA GLY A 86 -6.47 -2.28 -17.77
C GLY A 86 -7.49 -1.76 -16.75
N ASN A 87 -8.56 -1.11 -17.22
CA ASN A 87 -9.62 -0.67 -16.31
C ASN A 87 -10.37 -1.84 -15.67
N ALA A 88 -10.68 -2.90 -16.42
CA ALA A 88 -11.33 -4.08 -15.85
C ALA A 88 -10.51 -4.68 -14.70
N VAL A 89 -9.21 -4.93 -14.91
CA VAL A 89 -8.29 -5.43 -13.87
C VAL A 89 -8.23 -4.47 -12.69
N LYS A 90 -8.13 -3.16 -12.95
CA LYS A 90 -8.12 -2.13 -11.91
C LYS A 90 -9.33 -2.23 -10.98
N TYR A 91 -10.53 -2.36 -11.52
CA TYR A 91 -11.75 -2.47 -10.72
C TYR A 91 -11.84 -3.83 -9.99
N LEU A 92 -11.44 -4.93 -10.63
CA LEU A 92 -11.38 -6.24 -9.97
C LEU A 92 -10.44 -6.24 -8.76
N CYS A 93 -9.27 -5.62 -8.87
CA CYS A 93 -8.33 -5.52 -7.76
C CYS A 93 -8.79 -4.57 -6.65
N ARG A 94 -9.64 -3.58 -6.98
CA ARG A 94 -10.13 -2.57 -6.03
C ARG A 94 -11.36 -3.03 -5.24
N ALA A 95 -12.17 -3.91 -5.81
CA ALA A 95 -13.40 -4.43 -5.22
C ALA A 95 -13.17 -4.90 -3.78
N GLY A 96 -13.95 -4.38 -2.84
CA GLY A 96 -13.84 -4.68 -1.40
C GLY A 96 -12.66 -4.02 -0.67
N ARG A 97 -11.75 -3.31 -1.37
CA ARG A 97 -10.56 -2.67 -0.77
C ARG A 97 -10.69 -1.16 -0.59
N LYS A 98 -11.55 -0.51 -1.36
CA LYS A 98 -11.81 0.92 -1.22
C LYS A 98 -12.97 1.15 -0.25
N LYS A 99 -12.66 1.66 0.95
CA LYS A 99 -13.64 1.90 2.03
C LYS A 99 -14.87 2.72 1.63
N SER A 100 -14.73 3.63 0.67
CA SER A 100 -15.80 4.51 0.20
C SER A 100 -16.52 4.04 -1.06
N ALA A 101 -16.19 2.87 -1.60
CA ALA A 101 -16.83 2.33 -2.80
C ALA A 101 -17.46 0.96 -2.48
N PRO A 102 -18.75 0.75 -2.78
CA PRO A 102 -19.37 -0.56 -2.70
C PRO A 102 -18.64 -1.57 -3.61
N GLU A 103 -18.42 -2.78 -3.10
CA GLU A 103 -17.76 -3.85 -3.85
C GLU A 103 -18.50 -4.19 -5.15
N ILE A 104 -19.84 -4.25 -5.08
CA ILE A 104 -20.70 -4.53 -6.25
C ILE A 104 -20.49 -3.49 -7.36
N GLU A 105 -20.37 -2.20 -7.02
CA GLU A 105 -20.17 -1.14 -8.01
C GLU A 105 -18.84 -1.29 -8.77
N ASP A 106 -17.78 -1.75 -8.09
CA ASP A 106 -16.51 -2.06 -8.75
C ASP A 106 -16.62 -3.29 -9.65
N LEU A 107 -17.35 -4.32 -9.24
CA LEU A 107 -17.60 -5.51 -10.07
C LEU A 107 -18.42 -5.16 -11.33
N GLU A 108 -19.46 -4.32 -11.20
CA GLU A 108 -20.27 -3.84 -12.32
C GLU A 108 -19.43 -3.01 -13.30
N LYS A 109 -18.53 -2.16 -12.80
CA LYS A 109 -17.58 -1.42 -13.65
C LYS A 109 -16.63 -2.35 -14.39
N ALA A 110 -16.09 -3.36 -13.72
CA ALA A 110 -15.24 -4.36 -14.37
C ALA A 110 -15.99 -5.06 -15.51
N LEU A 111 -17.23 -5.50 -15.26
CA LEU A 111 -18.10 -6.11 -16.27
C LEU A 111 -18.34 -5.19 -17.46
N TRP A 112 -18.59 -3.90 -17.22
CA TRP A 112 -18.80 -2.90 -18.27
C TRP A 112 -17.60 -2.79 -19.21
N TYR A 113 -16.38 -2.70 -18.66
CA TYR A 113 -15.15 -2.63 -19.46
C TYR A 113 -14.89 -3.91 -20.25
N VAL A 114 -15.12 -5.09 -19.65
CA VAL A 114 -14.99 -6.38 -20.35
C VAL A 114 -15.98 -6.48 -21.50
N THR A 115 -17.23 -6.06 -21.29
CA THR A 115 -18.26 -6.07 -22.33
C THR A 115 -17.87 -5.21 -23.53
N ARG A 116 -17.31 -4.03 -23.29
CA ARG A 116 -16.80 -3.15 -24.35
C ARG A 116 -15.63 -3.76 -25.10
N GLU A 117 -14.72 -4.43 -24.40
CA GLU A 117 -13.60 -5.11 -25.06
C GLU A 117 -14.07 -6.25 -25.96
N ILE A 118 -15.06 -7.02 -25.51
CA ILE A 118 -15.69 -8.07 -26.31
C ILE A 118 -16.35 -7.48 -27.57
N GLN A 119 -17.07 -6.35 -27.42
CA GLN A 119 -17.68 -5.64 -28.54
C GLN A 119 -16.62 -5.21 -29.57
N ARG A 120 -15.54 -4.56 -29.13
CA ARG A 120 -14.43 -4.10 -29.99
C ARG A 120 -13.85 -5.26 -30.81
N ILE A 121 -13.55 -6.38 -30.15
CA ILE A 121 -12.99 -7.58 -30.82
C ILE A 121 -13.99 -8.16 -31.83
N LYS A 122 -15.29 -8.21 -31.48
CA LYS A 122 -16.33 -8.68 -32.40
C LYS A 122 -16.48 -7.77 -33.63
N GLU A 123 -16.30 -6.47 -33.47
CA GLU A 123 -16.33 -5.52 -34.57
C GLU A 123 -15.09 -5.65 -35.46
N GLU A 124 -13.90 -5.78 -34.87
CA GLU A 124 -12.66 -6.05 -35.60
C GLU A 124 -12.75 -7.34 -36.42
N ALA A 125 -13.26 -8.42 -35.84
CA ALA A 125 -13.41 -9.70 -36.54
C ALA A 125 -14.41 -9.68 -37.70
N LYS A 126 -15.36 -8.72 -37.74
CA LYS A 126 -16.28 -8.53 -38.87
C LYS A 126 -15.66 -7.73 -40.01
N ASN A 127 -14.59 -6.99 -39.72
CA ASN A 127 -13.91 -6.10 -40.66
C ASN A 127 -12.65 -6.74 -41.28
N VAL A 128 -12.39 -8.02 -40.98
CA VAL A 128 -11.33 -8.87 -41.53
C VAL A 128 -11.95 -9.88 -42.49
#